data_AF-A0A246TK00-F1
#
_entry.id   AF-A0A246TK00-F1
#
_cell.length_a   1.000
_cell.length_b   1.000
_cell.length_c   1.000
_cell.angle_alpha   90.00
_cell.angle_beta   90.00
_cell.angle_gamma   90.00
#
_symmetry.space_group_name_H-M   'P 1'
#
loop_
_entity.id
_entity.type
_entity.pdbx_description
1 polymer ?
#
loop_
_entity_poly.entity_id
_entity_poly.type
_entity_poly.pdbx_seq_one_letter_code
_entity_poly.pdbx_strand_id
1 'polypeptide(L)'
;MGIPLQYSLDIPRRCLDLLDVCEQQIARNEVHARRYGGPLDTTLLLALASQMILLPIERITKHLGGDVLGYTDDRQLLPKVGESLREKIRKRSLRDNAQLAGFDWSFIANSEVFPTSQGVPHRIAEVLVEERAHQAAQHMPMDQFMSCLRNSLAHGGVMYLDGNGYTSHSTAEMLLFVSAKQSRPEPFVDESTGKIVVPQPVTEALRLLRISTKDFRNFLYAWNEWLDETGVSQEIAA
;
A
#
# COMPACT_ATOMS: atom_id res chain seq x y z
N MET A 1 10.53 -18.93 -18.04
CA MET A 1 10.13 -17.50 -18.12
C MET A 1 11.37 -16.66 -18.34
N GLY A 2 11.28 -15.58 -19.12
CA GLY A 2 12.37 -14.62 -19.27
C GLY A 2 12.59 -13.77 -18.02
N ILE A 3 13.84 -13.35 -17.81
CA ILE A 3 14.24 -12.41 -16.75
C ILE A 3 13.50 -11.08 -16.98
N PRO A 4 12.84 -10.49 -15.95
CA PRO A 4 12.27 -9.14 -16.06
C PRO A 4 13.32 -8.14 -16.51
N LEU A 5 13.00 -7.29 -17.48
CA LEU A 5 13.86 -6.18 -17.86
C LEU A 5 13.78 -5.07 -16.81
N GLN A 6 12.59 -4.85 -16.24
CA GLN A 6 12.35 -3.89 -15.16
C GLN A 6 11.45 -4.51 -14.11
N TYR A 7 12.04 -4.89 -12.98
CA TYR A 7 11.29 -5.54 -11.91
C TYR A 7 10.15 -4.66 -11.38
N SER A 8 10.34 -3.34 -11.37
CA SER A 8 9.34 -2.37 -10.92
C SER A 8 8.11 -2.24 -11.81
N LEU A 9 8.16 -2.66 -13.08
CA LEU A 9 7.05 -2.57 -14.04
C LEU A 9 6.57 -3.95 -14.51
N ASP A 10 7.50 -4.86 -14.79
CA ASP A 10 7.20 -6.19 -15.30
C ASP A 10 6.58 -7.10 -14.24
N ILE A 11 7.04 -7.03 -12.99
CA ILE A 11 6.48 -7.88 -11.93
C ILE A 11 5.03 -7.48 -11.59
N PRO A 12 4.69 -6.18 -11.42
CA PRO A 12 3.29 -5.77 -11.27
C PRO A 12 2.37 -6.31 -12.38
N ARG A 13 2.78 -6.21 -13.65
CA ARG A 13 2.02 -6.76 -14.80
C ARG A 13 1.83 -8.27 -14.69
N ARG A 14 2.90 -9.02 -14.44
CA ARG A 14 2.82 -10.48 -14.26
C ARG A 14 1.92 -10.86 -13.09
N CYS A 15 1.97 -10.10 -12.00
CA CYS A 15 1.09 -10.31 -10.85
C CYS A 15 -0.37 -10.02 -11.20
N LEU A 16 -0.65 -9.00 -12.02
CA LEU A 16 -2.00 -8.72 -12.51
C LEU A 16 -2.53 -9.87 -13.39
N ASP A 17 -1.73 -10.36 -14.33
CA ASP A 17 -2.08 -11.53 -15.16
C ASP A 17 -2.36 -12.77 -14.30
N LEU A 18 -1.54 -13.00 -13.26
CA LEU A 18 -1.75 -14.10 -12.32
C LEU A 18 -3.03 -13.94 -11.51
N LEU A 19 -3.38 -12.71 -11.13
CA LEU A 19 -4.62 -12.41 -10.43
C LEU A 19 -5.82 -12.80 -11.31
N ASP A 20 -5.82 -12.37 -12.58
CA ASP A 20 -6.87 -12.68 -13.55
C ASP A 20 -7.05 -14.18 -13.76
N VAL A 21 -5.94 -14.90 -13.95
CA VAL A 21 -5.96 -16.34 -14.22
C VAL A 21 -6.45 -17.13 -13.00
N CYS A 22 -6.03 -16.73 -11.80
CA CYS A 22 -6.26 -17.53 -10.59
C CYS A 22 -7.59 -17.21 -9.90
N GLU A 23 -8.13 -16.00 -10.06
CA GLU A 23 -9.28 -15.51 -9.28
C GLU A 23 -10.47 -16.46 -9.32
N GLN A 24 -10.98 -16.77 -10.53
CA GLN A 24 -12.20 -17.55 -10.65
C GLN A 24 -12.04 -18.96 -10.08
N GLN A 25 -10.84 -19.54 -10.21
CA GLN A 25 -10.55 -20.87 -9.70
C GLN A 25 -10.53 -20.89 -8.18
N ILE A 26 -9.94 -19.85 -7.56
CA ILE A 26 -9.86 -19.72 -6.11
C ILE A 26 -11.22 -19.39 -5.50
N ALA A 27 -11.98 -18.47 -6.11
CA ALA A 27 -13.30 -18.07 -5.63
C ALA A 27 -14.31 -19.23 -5.62
N ARG A 28 -14.20 -20.16 -6.57
CA ARG A 28 -15.11 -21.33 -6.70
C ARG A 28 -14.66 -22.55 -5.88
N ASN A 29 -13.55 -22.49 -5.16
CA ASN A 29 -13.03 -23.63 -4.42
C ASN A 29 -13.73 -23.78 -3.05
N GLU A 30 -14.82 -24.55 -3.03
CA GLU A 30 -15.62 -24.81 -1.82
C GLU A 30 -14.85 -25.54 -0.70
N VAL A 31 -13.84 -26.35 -1.06
CA VAL A 31 -13.02 -27.06 -0.06
C VAL A 31 -12.20 -26.05 0.73
N HIS A 32 -11.56 -25.10 0.05
CA HIS A 32 -10.85 -24.01 0.72
C HIS A 32 -11.81 -23.09 1.47
N ALA A 33 -12.95 -22.74 0.86
CA ALA A 33 -13.93 -21.87 1.50
C ALA A 33 -14.39 -22.43 2.86
N ARG A 34 -14.71 -23.73 2.92
CA ARG A 34 -15.06 -24.41 4.18
C ARG A 34 -13.92 -24.45 5.18
N ARG A 35 -12.67 -24.61 4.74
CA ARG A 35 -11.51 -24.69 5.62
C ARG A 35 -11.14 -23.35 6.26
N TYR A 36 -11.31 -22.26 5.52
CA TYR A 36 -10.80 -20.93 5.90
C TYR A 36 -11.90 -19.90 6.22
N GLY A 37 -13.18 -20.29 6.18
CA GLY A 37 -14.30 -19.40 6.50
C GLY A 37 -14.69 -18.44 5.37
N GLY A 38 -14.22 -18.70 4.15
CA GLY A 38 -14.43 -17.87 2.97
C GLY A 38 -13.45 -18.23 1.85
N PRO A 39 -13.71 -17.79 0.60
CA PRO A 39 -12.76 -17.97 -0.50
C PRO A 39 -11.40 -17.33 -0.18
N LEU A 40 -10.33 -17.85 -0.78
CA LEU A 40 -8.98 -17.30 -0.62
C LEU A 40 -8.69 -16.13 -1.59
N ASP A 41 -9.72 -15.54 -2.17
CA ASP A 41 -9.62 -14.47 -3.17
C ASP A 41 -8.97 -13.20 -2.59
N THR A 42 -9.36 -12.78 -1.38
CA THR A 42 -8.74 -11.65 -0.68
C THR A 42 -7.29 -11.96 -0.30
N THR A 43 -7.00 -13.21 0.06
CA THR A 43 -5.63 -13.65 0.38
C THR A 43 -4.74 -13.61 -0.86
N LEU A 44 -5.24 -14.12 -2.00
CA LEU A 44 -4.56 -14.01 -3.29
C LEU A 44 -4.31 -12.55 -3.67
N LEU A 45 -5.36 -11.72 -3.56
CA LEU A 45 -5.30 -10.30 -3.87
C LEU A 45 -4.18 -9.61 -3.11
N LEU A 46 -4.08 -9.81 -1.80
CA LEU A 46 -3.05 -9.20 -0.96
C LEU A 46 -1.64 -9.76 -1.20
N ALA A 47 -1.54 -11.08 -1.45
CA ALA A 47 -0.27 -11.72 -1.76
C ALA A 47 0.36 -11.14 -3.04
N LEU A 48 -0.45 -10.89 -4.06
CA LEU A 48 -0.01 -10.30 -5.32
C LEU A 48 0.16 -8.78 -5.20
N ALA A 49 -0.76 -8.07 -4.53
CA ALA A 49 -0.70 -6.63 -4.30
C ALA A 49 0.62 -6.20 -3.65
N SER A 50 1.15 -7.02 -2.75
CA SER A 50 2.44 -6.77 -2.10
C SER A 50 3.56 -6.58 -3.12
N GLN A 51 3.66 -7.44 -4.14
CA GLN A 51 4.68 -7.28 -5.18
C GLN A 51 4.35 -6.14 -6.14
N MET A 52 3.07 -5.97 -6.48
CA MET A 52 2.59 -4.94 -7.40
C MET A 52 2.84 -3.51 -6.88
N ILE A 53 2.73 -3.31 -5.57
CA ILE A 53 2.87 -1.99 -4.94
C ILE A 53 4.28 -1.78 -4.38
N LEU A 54 4.84 -2.77 -3.66
CA LEU A 54 6.13 -2.58 -2.97
C LEU A 54 7.29 -2.42 -3.93
N LEU A 55 7.35 -3.20 -5.02
CA LEU A 55 8.48 -3.14 -5.95
C LEU A 55 8.61 -1.75 -6.60
N PRO A 56 7.59 -1.17 -7.25
CA PRO A 56 7.71 0.18 -7.80
C PRO A 56 8.07 1.22 -6.73
N ILE A 57 7.50 1.13 -5.52
CA ILE A 57 7.78 2.09 -4.45
C ILE A 57 9.23 1.97 -3.95
N GLU A 58 9.71 0.76 -3.65
CA GLU A 58 11.06 0.55 -3.11
C GLU A 58 12.15 0.83 -4.14
N ARG A 59 11.91 0.48 -5.40
CA ARG A 59 12.94 0.50 -6.46
C ARG A 59 12.93 1.77 -7.29
N ILE A 60 11.87 2.58 -7.20
CA ILE A 60 11.79 3.90 -7.85
C ILE A 60 11.50 5.00 -6.84
N THR A 61 10.32 4.98 -6.20
CA THR A 61 9.81 6.12 -5.41
C THR A 61 10.72 6.49 -4.24
N LYS A 62 11.23 5.50 -3.51
CA LYS A 62 12.10 5.70 -2.34
C LYS A 62 13.40 6.42 -2.69
N HIS A 63 13.87 6.26 -3.92
CA HIS A 63 15.10 6.86 -4.38
C HIS A 63 14.90 8.28 -4.92
N LEU A 64 13.66 8.76 -5.12
CA LEU A 64 13.36 10.05 -5.75
C LEU A 64 13.94 11.27 -5.01
N GLY A 65 14.23 11.17 -3.71
CA GLY A 65 14.79 12.25 -2.90
C GLY A 65 16.26 12.09 -2.51
N GLY A 66 16.94 11.01 -2.93
CA GLY A 66 18.33 10.74 -2.55
C GLY A 66 19.26 10.62 -3.76
N ASP A 67 20.46 11.18 -3.62
CA ASP A 67 21.56 11.07 -4.58
C ASP A 67 22.33 9.74 -4.46
N VAL A 68 21.99 8.93 -3.46
CA VAL A 68 22.64 7.64 -3.20
C VAL A 68 22.04 6.56 -4.09
N LEU A 69 22.88 5.98 -4.96
CA LEU A 69 22.56 4.83 -5.79
C LEU A 69 22.21 3.62 -4.89
N GLY A 70 20.96 3.18 -4.95
CA GLY A 70 20.52 1.95 -4.29
C GLY A 70 20.89 0.71 -5.10
N TYR A 71 21.16 -0.40 -4.43
CA TYR A 71 21.46 -1.69 -5.10
C TYR A 71 20.25 -2.28 -5.88
N THR A 72 19.05 -1.73 -5.69
CA THR A 72 17.81 -2.08 -6.40
C THR A 72 17.16 -0.88 -7.09
N ASP A 73 17.94 0.14 -7.45
CA ASP A 73 17.42 1.37 -8.04
C ASP A 73 17.13 1.19 -9.53
N ASP A 74 15.88 0.90 -9.87
CA ASP A 74 15.43 0.66 -11.25
C ASP A 74 15.40 1.97 -12.08
N ARG A 75 15.55 3.15 -11.47
CA ARG A 75 15.62 4.43 -12.20
C ARG A 75 16.82 4.50 -13.13
N GLN A 76 17.88 3.75 -12.86
CA GLN A 76 19.05 3.72 -13.75
C GLN A 76 18.75 3.07 -15.09
N LEU A 77 17.75 2.17 -15.12
CA LEU A 77 17.33 1.50 -16.35
C LEU A 77 16.51 2.44 -17.22
N LEU A 78 15.63 3.26 -16.61
CA LEU A 78 14.90 4.33 -17.28
C LEU A 78 14.78 5.59 -16.41
N PRO A 79 15.74 6.54 -16.54
CA PRO A 79 15.73 7.76 -15.73
C PRO A 79 14.44 8.58 -15.86
N LYS A 80 13.86 8.58 -17.07
CA LYS A 80 12.61 9.27 -17.40
C LYS A 80 11.42 8.81 -16.56
N VAL A 81 11.38 7.52 -16.19
CA VAL A 81 10.30 6.96 -15.35
C VAL A 81 10.40 7.51 -13.94
N GLY A 82 11.62 7.61 -13.40
CA GLY A 82 11.85 8.22 -12.10
C GLY A 82 11.45 9.70 -12.07
N GLU A 83 11.78 10.46 -13.12
CA GLU A 83 11.38 11.86 -13.24
C GLU A 83 9.87 12.03 -13.35
N SER A 84 9.22 11.25 -14.21
CA SER A 84 7.76 11.32 -14.39
C SER A 84 7.01 10.93 -13.11
N LEU A 85 7.44 9.87 -12.41
CA LEU A 85 6.88 9.51 -11.10
C LEU A 85 7.09 10.62 -10.07
N ARG A 86 8.27 11.26 -10.05
CA ARG A 86 8.54 12.39 -9.16
C ARG A 86 7.58 13.54 -9.40
N GLU A 87 7.29 13.90 -10.65
CA GLU A 87 6.35 14.98 -10.99
C GLU A 87 4.91 14.64 -10.61
N LYS A 88 4.51 13.37 -10.79
CA LYS A 88 3.17 12.88 -10.45
C LYS A 88 2.95 12.74 -8.93
N ILE A 89 4.01 12.60 -8.14
CA ILE A 89 3.94 12.42 -6.67
C ILE A 89 4.20 13.73 -5.91
N ARG A 90 5.25 14.46 -6.28
CA ARG A 90 5.77 15.56 -5.45
C ARG A 90 4.79 16.71 -5.38
N LYS A 91 4.44 17.12 -4.14
CA LYS A 91 3.49 18.22 -3.86
C LYS A 91 2.10 18.01 -4.50
N ARG A 92 1.74 16.76 -4.80
CA ARG A 92 0.41 16.36 -5.26
C ARG A 92 -0.35 15.70 -4.13
N SER A 93 -1.66 15.88 -4.14
CA SER A 93 -2.62 15.14 -3.33
C SER A 93 -3.22 13.97 -4.11
N LEU A 94 -3.84 13.00 -3.43
CA LEU A 94 -4.46 11.85 -4.07
C LEU A 94 -5.45 12.29 -5.15
N ARG A 95 -6.33 13.24 -4.84
CA ARG A 95 -7.34 13.79 -5.77
C ARG A 95 -6.76 14.38 -7.07
N ASP A 96 -5.48 14.76 -7.08
CA ASP A 96 -4.84 15.29 -8.28
C ASP A 96 -4.51 14.18 -9.30
N ASN A 97 -4.68 12.91 -8.92
CA ASN A 97 -4.52 11.74 -9.77
C ASN A 97 -5.87 11.01 -9.92
N ALA A 98 -6.62 11.36 -10.98
CA ALA A 98 -7.95 10.81 -11.21
C ALA A 98 -8.00 9.28 -11.29
N GLN A 99 -6.96 8.63 -11.82
CA GLN A 99 -6.88 7.16 -11.93
C GLN A 99 -6.84 6.48 -10.57
N LEU A 100 -6.13 7.06 -9.60
CA LEU A 100 -5.97 6.47 -8.27
C LEU A 100 -6.98 7.01 -7.24
N ALA A 101 -7.52 8.21 -7.48
CA ALA A 101 -8.47 8.88 -6.59
C ALA A 101 -9.91 8.39 -6.77
N GLY A 102 -10.25 7.78 -7.92
CA GLY A 102 -11.60 7.39 -8.29
C GLY A 102 -12.22 6.24 -7.48
N PHE A 103 -11.53 5.77 -6.44
CA PHE A 103 -11.98 4.69 -5.57
C PHE A 103 -12.45 5.22 -4.21
N ASP A 104 -13.26 4.44 -3.51
CA ASP A 104 -13.87 4.83 -2.23
C ASP A 104 -12.89 4.72 -1.04
N TRP A 105 -11.78 5.45 -1.14
CA TRP A 105 -10.80 5.56 -0.07
C TRP A 105 -11.35 6.38 1.09
N SER A 106 -11.15 5.90 2.32
CA SER A 106 -11.32 6.70 3.53
C SER A 106 -10.08 6.66 4.42
N PHE A 107 -9.80 7.76 5.12
CA PHE A 107 -8.52 7.95 5.81
C PHE A 107 -8.64 8.62 7.18
N ILE A 108 -7.88 8.10 8.14
CA ILE A 108 -7.60 8.74 9.43
C ILE A 108 -6.09 8.92 9.55
N ALA A 109 -5.65 10.18 9.62
CA ALA A 109 -4.23 10.53 9.67
C ALA A 109 -3.56 10.26 11.02
N ASN A 110 -4.30 10.42 12.11
CA ASN A 110 -3.81 10.22 13.47
C ASN A 110 -4.91 9.54 14.28
N SER A 111 -4.87 8.21 14.31
CA SER A 111 -5.65 7.40 15.24
C SER A 111 -4.81 7.04 16.44
N GLU A 112 -5.46 6.74 17.56
CA GLU A 112 -4.80 6.15 18.71
C GLU A 112 -4.15 4.81 18.33
N VAL A 113 -3.15 4.41 19.12
CA VAL A 113 -2.54 3.09 18.97
C VAL A 113 -3.45 2.05 19.63
N PHE A 114 -3.85 1.04 18.87
CA PHE A 114 -4.59 -0.10 19.36
C PHE A 114 -3.94 -1.41 18.88
N PRO A 115 -4.05 -2.50 19.66
CA PRO A 115 -3.59 -3.81 19.23
C PRO A 115 -4.47 -4.32 18.09
N THR A 116 -3.95 -4.36 16.87
CA THR A 116 -4.69 -4.82 15.68
C THR A 116 -5.18 -6.27 15.81
N SER A 117 -4.54 -7.08 16.66
CA SER A 117 -4.99 -8.43 17.00
C SER A 117 -6.33 -8.48 17.74
N GLN A 118 -6.79 -7.37 18.31
CA GLN A 118 -8.09 -7.25 18.99
C GLN A 118 -9.19 -6.67 18.09
N GLY A 119 -8.88 -6.44 16.82
CA GLY A 119 -9.81 -5.81 15.87
C GLY A 119 -9.81 -4.28 15.94
N VAL A 120 -10.50 -3.68 14.97
CA VAL A 120 -10.73 -2.24 14.87
C VAL A 120 -11.74 -1.80 15.94
N PRO A 121 -11.41 -0.83 16.80
CA PRO A 121 -12.35 -0.23 17.74
C PRO A 121 -13.59 0.34 17.03
N HIS A 122 -14.78 0.15 17.59
CA HIS A 122 -16.04 0.64 16.98
C HIS A 122 -16.01 2.13 16.61
N ARG A 123 -15.51 2.98 17.52
CA ARG A 123 -15.37 4.42 17.26
C ARG A 123 -14.52 4.73 16.02
N ILE A 124 -13.53 3.90 15.71
CA ILE A 124 -12.69 4.08 14.52
C ILE A 124 -13.44 3.64 13.27
N ALA A 125 -14.17 2.51 13.34
CA ALA A 125 -15.00 2.04 12.24
C ALA A 125 -16.08 3.08 11.87
N GLU A 126 -16.73 3.68 12.86
CA GLU A 126 -17.70 4.77 12.68
C GLU A 126 -17.07 5.98 12.00
N VAL A 127 -15.89 6.42 12.44
CA VAL A 127 -15.19 7.57 11.80
C VAL A 127 -14.82 7.26 10.35
N LEU A 128 -14.42 6.03 10.04
CA LEU A 128 -14.00 5.63 8.69
C LEU A 128 -15.13 5.63 7.65
N VAL A 129 -16.40 5.58 8.06
CA VAL A 129 -17.56 5.71 7.15
C VAL A 129 -18.05 7.15 7.00
N GLU A 130 -17.51 8.09 7.77
CA GLU A 130 -17.93 9.49 7.68
C GLU A 130 -17.31 10.19 6.47
N GLU A 131 -18.08 11.08 5.85
CA GLU A 131 -17.65 11.90 4.70
C GLU A 131 -16.30 12.61 4.94
N ARG A 132 -16.03 13.05 6.17
CA ARG A 132 -14.74 13.67 6.53
C ARG A 132 -13.54 12.73 6.30
N ALA A 133 -13.70 11.42 6.48
CA ALA A 133 -12.64 10.45 6.25
C ALA A 133 -12.39 10.23 4.75
N HIS A 134 -13.46 10.24 3.93
CA HIS A 134 -13.34 10.21 2.47
C HIS A 134 -12.64 11.48 1.95
N GLN A 135 -13.05 12.65 2.44
CA GLN A 135 -12.38 13.92 2.12
C GLN A 135 -10.93 13.93 2.57
N ALA A 136 -10.61 13.39 3.75
CA ALA A 136 -9.25 13.29 4.23
C ALA A 136 -8.38 12.40 3.31
N ALA A 137 -8.93 11.32 2.75
CA ALA A 137 -8.22 10.49 1.79
C ALA A 137 -7.92 11.27 0.49
N GLN A 138 -8.91 11.99 -0.04
CA GLN A 138 -8.77 12.78 -1.27
C GLN A 138 -7.72 13.89 -1.14
N HIS A 139 -7.62 14.53 0.02
CA HIS A 139 -6.64 15.59 0.28
C HIS A 139 -5.28 15.06 0.78
N MET A 140 -5.12 13.75 0.94
CA MET A 140 -3.88 13.15 1.41
C MET A 140 -2.74 13.43 0.40
N PRO A 141 -1.56 13.87 0.86
CA PRO A 141 -0.37 13.90 0.01
C PRO A 141 -0.09 12.52 -0.63
N MET A 142 0.27 12.52 -1.91
CA MET A 142 0.48 11.28 -2.68
C MET A 142 1.61 10.42 -2.11
N ASP A 143 2.67 11.06 -1.60
CA ASP A 143 3.78 10.38 -0.91
C ASP A 143 3.32 9.71 0.39
N GLN A 144 2.41 10.35 1.14
CA GLN A 144 1.78 9.76 2.32
C GLN A 144 0.88 8.58 1.94
N PHE A 145 0.09 8.69 0.88
CA PHE A 145 -0.75 7.59 0.37
C PHE A 145 0.09 6.35 0.03
N MET A 146 1.14 6.54 -0.77
CA MET A 146 2.08 5.46 -1.11
C MET A 146 2.79 4.90 0.13
N SER A 147 3.19 5.78 1.08
CA SER A 147 3.82 5.35 2.33
C SER A 147 2.90 4.48 3.17
N CYS A 148 1.60 4.83 3.27
CA CYS A 148 0.60 4.03 3.97
C CYS A 148 0.51 2.62 3.36
N LEU A 149 0.26 2.52 2.05
CA LEU A 149 0.17 1.22 1.37
C LEU A 149 1.45 0.39 1.55
N ARG A 150 2.61 1.00 1.32
CA ARG A 150 3.91 0.33 1.43
C ARG A 150 4.17 -0.17 2.83
N ASN A 151 3.98 0.65 3.86
CA ASN A 151 4.23 0.23 5.24
C ASN A 151 3.28 -0.88 5.68
N SER A 152 2.00 -0.77 5.33
CA SER A 152 1.00 -1.77 5.66
C SER A 152 1.27 -3.11 5.00
N LEU A 153 1.60 -3.13 3.70
CA LEU A 153 1.91 -4.37 2.98
C LEU A 153 3.26 -4.97 3.40
N ALA A 154 4.28 -4.15 3.64
CA ALA A 154 5.61 -4.65 4.02
C ALA A 154 5.68 -5.22 5.44
N HIS A 155 4.82 -4.75 6.35
CA HIS A 155 4.87 -5.11 7.77
C HIS A 155 3.62 -5.87 8.25
N GLY A 156 2.75 -6.29 7.34
CA GLY A 156 1.54 -7.05 7.67
C GLY A 156 0.47 -6.21 8.39
N GLY A 157 0.51 -4.89 8.28
CA GLY A 157 -0.48 -3.97 8.81
C GLY A 157 -1.74 -3.93 7.95
N VAL A 158 -2.38 -5.08 7.71
CA VAL A 158 -3.64 -5.19 6.96
C VAL A 158 -4.67 -5.89 7.83
N MET A 159 -5.86 -5.32 7.94
CA MET A 159 -6.99 -5.92 8.65
C MET A 159 -8.15 -6.19 7.70
N TYR A 160 -8.87 -7.28 7.94
CA TYR A 160 -10.03 -7.69 7.16
C TYR A 160 -11.30 -7.18 7.83
N LEU A 161 -12.15 -6.52 7.06
CA LEU A 161 -13.39 -5.95 7.55
C LEU A 161 -14.60 -6.50 6.79
N ASP A 162 -15.76 -6.48 7.44
CA ASP A 162 -17.05 -6.78 6.81
C ASP A 162 -17.55 -5.60 5.97
N GLY A 163 -18.72 -5.77 5.33
CA GLY A 163 -19.34 -4.73 4.50
C GLY A 163 -19.75 -3.47 5.26
N ASN A 164 -19.75 -3.49 6.60
CA ASN A 164 -20.02 -2.32 7.44
C ASN A 164 -18.72 -1.66 7.95
N GLY A 165 -17.55 -2.23 7.65
CA GLY A 165 -16.25 -1.71 8.06
C GLY A 165 -15.81 -2.13 9.46
N TYR A 166 -16.44 -3.14 10.07
CA TYR A 166 -16.02 -3.74 11.34
C TYR A 166 -15.13 -4.95 11.10
N THR A 167 -14.33 -5.33 12.10
CA THR A 167 -13.45 -6.50 12.02
C THR A 167 -14.24 -7.75 11.63
N SER A 168 -13.81 -8.44 10.56
CA SER A 168 -14.40 -9.71 10.12
C SER A 168 -13.47 -10.87 10.45
N HIS A 169 -14.06 -11.95 10.97
CA HIS A 169 -13.41 -13.27 11.08
C HIS A 169 -13.85 -14.22 9.95
N SER A 170 -14.57 -13.70 8.96
CA SER A 170 -15.14 -14.44 7.84
C SER A 170 -14.64 -13.84 6.52
N THR A 171 -15.49 -13.82 5.50
CA THR A 171 -15.14 -13.17 4.22
C THR A 171 -14.92 -11.68 4.45
N ALA A 172 -13.88 -11.14 3.82
CA ALA A 172 -13.54 -9.73 3.87
C ALA A 172 -14.23 -8.99 2.71
N GLU A 173 -14.95 -7.92 3.03
CA GLU A 173 -15.55 -7.02 2.03
C GLU A 173 -14.80 -5.69 1.97
N MET A 174 -14.03 -5.35 3.00
CA MET A 174 -13.13 -4.21 3.00
C MET A 174 -11.78 -4.56 3.62
N LEU A 175 -10.78 -3.73 3.29
CA LEU A 175 -9.42 -3.80 3.79
C LEU A 175 -9.10 -2.52 4.54
N LEU A 176 -8.40 -2.67 5.67
CA LEU A 176 -7.80 -1.56 6.39
C LEU A 176 -6.28 -1.68 6.38
N PHE A 177 -5.62 -0.74 5.72
CA PHE A 177 -4.17 -0.56 5.74
C PHE A 177 -3.80 0.30 6.95
N VAL A 178 -3.08 -0.31 7.89
CA VAL A 178 -2.60 0.28 9.13
C VAL A 178 -1.10 0.57 8.99
N SER A 179 -0.71 1.83 9.11
CA SER A 179 0.70 2.26 9.09
C SER A 179 1.02 3.01 10.38
N ALA A 180 2.07 2.58 11.08
CA ALA A 180 2.56 3.29 12.26
C ALA A 180 3.19 4.64 11.87
N LYS A 181 2.83 5.71 12.59
CA LYS A 181 3.59 6.96 12.61
C LYS A 181 4.60 6.85 13.75
N GLN A 182 5.88 6.77 13.40
CA GLN A 182 6.95 6.58 14.36
C GLN A 182 7.85 7.81 14.47
N SER A 183 8.27 8.12 15.69
CA SER A 183 9.43 8.99 15.96
C SER A 183 10.62 8.15 16.39
N ARG A 184 11.83 8.62 16.03
CA ARG A 184 13.09 8.01 16.43
C ARG A 184 13.79 9.00 17.35
N PRO A 185 13.82 8.75 18.66
CA PRO A 185 14.56 9.62 19.55
C PRO A 185 16.06 9.56 19.22
N GLU A 186 16.76 10.67 19.45
CA GLU A 186 18.21 10.73 19.18
C GLU A 186 18.97 9.77 20.11
N PRO A 187 20.07 9.14 19.62
CA PRO A 187 20.96 8.39 20.48
C PRO A 187 21.51 9.27 21.61
N PHE A 188 21.65 8.71 22.80
CA PHE A 188 22.19 9.41 23.97
C PHE A 188 23.26 8.57 24.66
N VAL A 189 24.12 9.19 25.46
CA VAL A 189 25.11 8.48 26.28
C VAL A 189 24.49 8.17 27.63
N ASP A 190 24.44 6.89 28.01
CA ASP A 190 24.10 6.48 29.37
C ASP A 190 25.25 6.86 30.31
N GLU A 191 25.02 7.85 31.16
CA GLU A 191 26.03 8.40 32.09
C GLU A 191 26.58 7.36 33.08
N SER A 192 25.80 6.31 33.38
CA SER A 192 26.21 5.27 34.33
C SER A 192 27.14 4.23 33.70
N THR A 193 27.00 3.99 32.40
CA THR A 193 27.78 2.97 31.67
C THR A 193 28.75 3.55 30.65
N GLY A 194 28.65 4.84 30.34
CA GLY A 194 29.39 5.53 29.28
C GLY A 194 29.04 5.06 27.86
N LYS A 195 27.99 4.25 27.69
CA LYS A 195 27.63 3.65 26.39
C LYS A 195 26.63 4.51 25.62
N ILE A 196 26.74 4.50 24.31
CA ILE A 196 25.73 5.08 23.42
C ILE A 196 24.51 4.15 23.41
N VAL A 197 23.37 4.67 23.83
CA VAL A 197 22.06 4.03 23.75
C VAL A 197 21.35 4.54 22.50
N VAL A 198 20.97 3.63 21.62
CA VAL A 198 20.10 3.92 20.48
C VAL A 198 18.69 3.50 20.86
N PRO A 199 17.79 4.45 21.18
CA PRO A 199 16.44 4.12 21.60
C PRO A 199 15.64 3.50 20.45
N GLN A 200 14.68 2.64 20.82
CA GLN A 200 13.77 2.05 19.85
C GLN A 200 12.80 3.11 19.31
N PRO A 201 12.34 2.98 18.05
CA PRO A 201 11.29 3.85 17.52
C PRO A 201 10.02 3.80 18.36
N VAL A 202 9.44 4.96 18.64
CA VAL A 202 8.18 5.09 19.40
C VAL A 202 7.04 5.27 18.41
N THR A 203 5.98 4.48 18.53
CA THR A 203 4.77 4.66 17.71
C THR A 203 3.86 5.68 18.38
N GLU A 204 3.67 6.82 17.73
CA GLU A 204 2.89 7.95 18.26
C GLU A 204 1.40 7.82 17.93
N ALA A 205 1.11 7.33 16.73
CA ALA A 205 -0.24 7.23 16.19
C ALA A 205 -0.27 6.18 15.07
N LEU A 206 -1.49 5.77 14.70
CA LEU A 206 -1.73 4.97 13.51
C LEU A 206 -2.34 5.82 12.40
N ARG A 207 -1.89 5.57 11.17
CA ARG A 207 -2.55 6.01 9.93
C ARG A 207 -3.40 4.85 9.44
N LEU A 208 -4.66 5.13 9.15
CA LEU A 208 -5.65 4.12 8.79
C LEU A 208 -6.25 4.47 7.44
N LEU A 209 -6.00 3.64 6.41
CA LEU A 209 -6.49 3.83 5.06
C LEU A 209 -7.39 2.64 4.69
N ARG A 210 -8.66 2.89 4.39
CA ARG A 210 -9.67 1.85 4.12
C ARG A 210 -10.15 1.90 2.67
N ILE A 211 -10.48 0.75 2.12
CA ILE A 211 -11.12 0.57 0.80
C ILE A 211 -11.87 -0.76 0.76
N SER A 212 -12.89 -0.89 -0.09
CA SER A 212 -13.54 -2.19 -0.35
C SER A 212 -12.57 -3.16 -1.06
N THR A 213 -12.73 -4.48 -0.88
CA THR A 213 -11.90 -5.47 -1.59
C THR A 213 -12.09 -5.39 -3.10
N LYS A 214 -13.31 -5.10 -3.55
CA LYS A 214 -13.64 -4.86 -4.96
C LYS A 214 -12.90 -3.65 -5.52
N ASP A 215 -12.94 -2.51 -4.83
CA ASP A 215 -12.28 -1.30 -5.32
C ASP A 215 -10.76 -1.42 -5.19
N PHE A 216 -10.25 -2.14 -4.18
CA PHE A 216 -8.82 -2.40 -4.08
C PHE A 216 -8.31 -3.22 -5.26
N ARG A 217 -9.07 -4.23 -5.68
CA ARG A 217 -8.77 -4.97 -6.92
C ARG A 217 -8.73 -4.03 -8.12
N ASN A 218 -9.77 -3.23 -8.34
CA ASN A 218 -9.80 -2.28 -9.47
C ASN A 218 -8.66 -1.26 -9.40
N PHE A 219 -8.32 -0.82 -8.19
CA PHE A 219 -7.17 0.02 -7.92
C PHE A 219 -5.85 -0.64 -8.37
N LEU A 220 -5.69 -1.95 -8.23
CA LEU A 220 -4.47 -2.63 -8.72
C LEU A 220 -4.35 -2.60 -10.25
N TYR A 221 -5.46 -2.69 -10.99
CA TYR A 221 -5.45 -2.48 -12.45
C TYR A 221 -5.07 -1.02 -12.76
N ALA A 222 -5.76 -0.06 -12.15
CA ALA A 222 -5.49 1.36 -12.36
C ALA A 222 -4.06 1.76 -11.94
N TRP A 223 -3.51 1.13 -10.90
CA TRP A 223 -2.13 1.28 -10.46
C TRP A 223 -1.16 0.80 -11.53
N ASN A 224 -1.40 -0.37 -12.11
CA ASN A 224 -0.56 -0.89 -13.18
C ASN A 224 -0.66 -0.04 -14.45
N GLU A 225 -1.86 0.38 -14.85
CA GLU A 225 -2.07 1.32 -15.97
C GLU A 225 -1.36 2.65 -15.73
N TRP A 226 -1.48 3.21 -14.53
CA TRP A 226 -0.81 4.45 -14.15
C TRP A 226 0.71 4.31 -14.19
N LEU A 227 1.27 3.19 -13.71
CA LEU A 227 2.69 2.88 -13.82
C LEU A 227 3.13 2.76 -15.28
N ASP A 228 2.31 2.12 -16.11
CA ASP A 228 2.57 1.92 -17.52
C ASP A 228 2.53 3.23 -18.30
N GLU A 229 1.55 4.11 -18.08
CA GLU A 229 1.54 5.43 -18.69
C GLU A 229 2.76 6.27 -18.29
N THR A 230 3.21 6.09 -17.05
CA THR A 230 4.40 6.76 -16.51
C THR A 230 5.70 6.14 -17.02
N GLY A 231 5.67 4.85 -17.40
CA GLY A 231 6.79 4.05 -17.88
C GLY A 231 6.97 4.00 -19.40
N VAL A 232 5.87 3.99 -20.15
CA VAL A 232 5.78 3.56 -21.55
C VAL A 232 5.60 4.73 -22.52
N SER A 233 5.14 5.90 -22.06
CA SER A 233 4.85 7.03 -22.95
C SER A 233 6.06 7.68 -23.64
N GLN A 234 7.26 7.09 -23.59
CA GLN A 234 8.42 7.58 -24.34
C GLN A 234 9.31 6.54 -25.06
N GLU A 235 8.97 5.23 -25.09
CA GLU A 235 9.86 4.24 -25.74
C GLU A 235 9.21 3.30 -26.77
N ILE A 236 7.93 3.44 -27.11
CA ILE A 236 7.31 2.69 -28.23
C ILE A 236 7.25 3.53 -29.53
N ALA A 237 7.99 4.65 -29.59
CA ALA A 237 8.14 5.48 -30.80
C ALA A 237 9.61 5.69 -31.23
N ALA A 238 10.53 4.85 -30.76
CA ALA A 238 11.95 4.87 -31.15
C ALA A 238 12.38 3.54 -31.74
#